data_AF-A0A542Y1U6-F1
#
_entry.id   AF-A0A542Y1U6-F1
#
_cell.length_a   1.000
_cell.length_b   1.000
_cell.length_c   1.000
_cell.angle_alpha   90.00
_cell.angle_beta   90.00
_cell.angle_gamma   90.00
#
_symmetry.space_group_name_H-M   'P 1'
#
loop_
_entity.id
_entity.type
_entity.pdbx_description
1 polymer ?
#
loop_
_entity_poly.entity_id
_entity_poly.type
_entity_poly.pdbx_seq_one_letter_code
_entity_poly.pdbx_strand_id
1 'polypeptide(L)'
;MTSPADPTAAQPRAAQARAAQPNGLGVTFGLLGDEWTLLLLRVALSGGKRYSDFRDRLPISHAVLSGRLERLVSEGLLERHVYQVRPERSEYLLTPKGSSIWPLLLAIWTWERRWVTSHSYATPPIRHLTCGNEMSPEYCCNACGGAALPESVTLSWGPAGGWDRSTPGAHTRRRAAHSGRSESSAFYPDTMTVFGNRWSAVIVAAAFAGVRRFRDFEAFLSPPPIVLSERLTALCTREIFEQVQLVDRSDWSEYRLTRKGSDLFPVLATVVDWSERWHSEPEGPVLRRTHTTCGAEFRGMLVCDHCHAAVRGHEIDLSNA
;
A
#
# COMPACT_ATOMS: atom_id res chain seq x y z
N MET A 1 24.89 18.55 -13.87
CA MET A 1 24.91 17.49 -12.85
C MET A 1 24.33 18.09 -11.57
N THR A 2 23.00 18.10 -11.47
CA THR A 2 22.27 18.54 -10.28
C THR A 2 22.14 17.35 -9.35
N SER A 3 22.69 17.48 -8.14
CA SER A 3 22.50 16.52 -7.05
C SER A 3 20.99 16.27 -6.85
N PRO A 4 20.54 15.02 -6.64
CA PRO A 4 19.16 14.78 -6.21
C PRO A 4 18.96 15.55 -4.91
N ALA A 5 17.91 16.37 -4.85
CA ALA A 5 17.55 17.08 -3.64
C ALA A 5 17.19 16.05 -2.57
N ASP A 6 17.89 16.11 -1.44
CA ASP A 6 17.69 15.21 -0.31
C ASP A 6 16.34 15.54 0.36
N PRO A 7 15.34 14.65 0.31
CA PRO A 7 14.05 14.87 0.99
C PRO A 7 14.21 14.85 2.53
N THR A 8 15.41 14.55 3.06
CA THR A 8 15.76 14.68 4.48
C THR A 8 16.39 16.03 4.85
N ALA A 9 16.59 16.94 3.88
CA ALA A 9 17.18 18.26 4.15
C ALA A 9 16.37 19.04 5.22
N ALA A 10 17.09 19.39 6.28
CA ALA A 10 16.60 19.78 7.60
C ALA A 10 15.44 20.80 7.62
N GLN A 11 14.34 20.40 8.28
CA GLN A 11 13.29 21.32 8.74
C GLN A 11 13.70 21.93 10.09
N PRO A 12 13.43 23.22 10.36
CA PRO A 12 13.66 23.80 11.67
C PRO A 12 12.72 23.15 12.71
N ARG A 13 13.29 22.65 13.81
CA ARG A 13 12.54 22.22 15.00
C ARG A 13 11.75 23.41 15.54
N ALA A 14 10.43 23.42 15.38
CA ALA A 14 9.57 24.39 16.03
C ALA A 14 8.39 23.71 16.75
N ALA A 15 8.38 23.92 18.07
CA ALA A 15 7.25 24.01 19.00
C ALA A 15 6.08 23.02 18.86
N GLN A 16 5.97 22.12 19.86
CA GLN A 16 4.76 21.39 20.30
C GLN A 16 3.50 21.64 19.45
N ALA A 17 3.44 21.01 18.29
CA ALA A 17 2.30 21.11 17.40
C ALA A 17 1.16 20.25 17.97
N ARG A 18 -0.04 20.83 18.11
CA ARG A 18 -1.28 20.06 17.99
C ARG A 18 -1.09 19.10 16.80
N ALA A 19 -1.26 17.79 17.00
CA ALA A 19 -1.07 16.81 15.94
C ALA A 19 -1.80 17.31 14.68
N ALA A 20 -1.02 17.67 13.66
CA ALA A 20 -1.56 18.21 12.43
C ALA A 20 -2.54 17.19 11.86
N GLN A 21 -3.66 17.64 11.30
CA GLN A 21 -4.62 16.72 10.71
C GLN A 21 -3.93 15.92 9.59
N PRO A 22 -4.17 14.60 9.52
CA PRO A 22 -3.55 13.78 8.50
C PRO A 22 -3.97 14.28 7.11
N ASN A 23 -3.01 14.42 6.21
CA ASN A 23 -3.28 14.72 4.81
C ASN A 23 -3.81 13.46 4.09
N GLY A 24 -4.18 13.60 2.83
CA GLY A 24 -4.68 12.52 1.99
C GLY A 24 -3.82 11.25 2.02
N LEU A 25 -2.49 11.39 2.09
CA LEU A 25 -1.57 10.27 2.12
C LEU A 25 -1.60 9.54 3.47
N GLY A 26 -1.62 10.28 4.58
CA GLY A 26 -1.78 9.72 5.93
C GLY A 26 -3.13 9.00 6.11
N VAL A 27 -4.22 9.57 5.58
CA VAL A 27 -5.55 8.92 5.54
C VAL A 27 -5.49 7.62 4.74
N THR A 28 -4.87 7.66 3.56
CA THR A 28 -4.76 6.51 2.67
C THR A 28 -3.94 5.38 3.30
N PHE A 29 -2.77 5.68 3.90
CA PHE A 29 -1.98 4.67 4.61
C PHE A 29 -2.73 4.07 5.81
N GLY A 30 -3.54 4.86 6.52
CA GLY A 30 -4.39 4.37 7.60
C GLY A 30 -5.53 3.46 7.14
N LEU A 31 -6.04 3.67 5.92
CA LEU A 31 -7.12 2.89 5.32
C LEU A 31 -6.60 1.61 4.64
N LEU A 32 -5.59 1.73 3.79
CA LEU A 32 -5.03 0.64 2.99
C LEU A 32 -3.98 -0.19 3.74
N GLY A 33 -3.48 0.30 4.87
CA GLY A 33 -2.65 -0.45 5.81
C GLY A 33 -3.44 -1.34 6.79
N ASP A 34 -4.75 -1.50 6.54
CA ASP A 34 -5.62 -2.47 7.23
C ASP A 34 -5.83 -3.69 6.31
N GLU A 35 -5.29 -4.83 6.71
CA GLU A 35 -5.34 -6.11 5.99
C GLU A 35 -6.76 -6.46 5.52
N TRP A 36 -7.76 -6.31 6.39
CA TRP A 36 -9.14 -6.65 6.06
C TRP A 36 -9.72 -5.76 4.96
N THR A 37 -9.29 -4.50 4.88
CA THR A 37 -9.74 -3.59 3.82
C THR A 37 -9.33 -4.13 2.46
N LEU A 38 -8.06 -4.49 2.28
CA LEU A 38 -7.57 -5.04 1.01
C LEU A 38 -8.20 -6.40 0.68
N LEU A 39 -8.36 -7.29 1.66
CA LEU A 39 -8.97 -8.60 1.47
C LEU A 39 -10.45 -8.52 1.07
N LEU A 40 -11.22 -7.63 1.70
CA LEU A 40 -12.63 -7.41 1.35
C LEU A 40 -12.77 -6.78 -0.03
N LEU A 41 -11.95 -5.78 -0.35
CA LEU A 41 -11.95 -5.16 -1.68
C LEU A 41 -11.56 -6.14 -2.78
N ARG A 42 -10.63 -7.06 -2.51
CA ARG A 42 -10.31 -8.18 -3.42
C ARG A 42 -11.55 -9.02 -3.69
N VAL A 43 -12.27 -9.45 -2.66
CA VAL A 43 -13.52 -10.23 -2.83
C VAL A 43 -14.55 -9.45 -3.65
N ALA A 44 -14.72 -8.16 -3.38
CA ALA A 44 -15.66 -7.30 -4.10
C ALA A 44 -15.28 -7.11 -5.58
N LEU A 45 -13.99 -6.92 -5.87
CA LEU A 45 -13.46 -6.80 -7.24
C LEU A 45 -13.59 -8.11 -8.02
N SER A 46 -13.51 -9.26 -7.34
CA SER A 46 -13.82 -10.59 -7.89
C SER A 46 -15.33 -10.92 -7.90
N GLY A 47 -16.19 -9.90 -7.83
CA GLY A 47 -17.64 -10.03 -8.01
C GLY A 47 -18.44 -10.45 -6.77
N GLY A 48 -17.80 -10.57 -5.60
CA GLY A 48 -18.53 -10.80 -4.34
C GLY A 48 -19.36 -9.57 -3.95
N LYS A 49 -20.66 -9.77 -3.74
CA LYS A 49 -21.59 -8.66 -3.45
C LYS A 49 -22.38 -8.89 -2.18
N ARG A 50 -22.63 -10.14 -1.80
CA ARG A 50 -23.45 -10.48 -0.64
C ARG A 50 -22.57 -10.71 0.57
N TYR A 51 -23.14 -10.50 1.76
CA TYR A 51 -22.47 -10.80 3.03
C TYR A 51 -21.90 -12.23 3.07
N SER A 52 -22.65 -13.20 2.55
CA SER A 52 -22.21 -14.60 2.46
C SER A 52 -20.96 -14.76 1.58
N ASP A 53 -20.84 -14.01 0.48
CA ASP A 53 -19.69 -14.12 -0.43
C ASP A 53 -18.38 -13.73 0.28
N PHE A 54 -18.42 -12.70 1.13
CA PHE A 54 -17.27 -12.29 1.94
C PHE A 54 -16.96 -13.28 3.06
N ARG A 55 -18.00 -13.73 3.78
CA ARG A 55 -17.87 -14.70 4.87
C ARG A 55 -17.29 -16.03 4.39
N ASP A 56 -17.74 -16.50 3.23
CA ASP A 56 -17.38 -17.83 2.72
C ASP A 56 -15.99 -17.84 2.07
N ARG A 57 -15.46 -16.68 1.67
CA ARG A 57 -14.13 -16.53 1.02
C ARG A 57 -13.03 -16.04 1.94
N LEU A 58 -13.34 -15.62 3.17
CA LEU A 58 -12.37 -15.06 4.11
C LEU A 58 -12.49 -15.73 5.49
N PRO A 59 -11.38 -16.01 6.19
CA PRO A 59 -11.39 -16.55 7.55
C PRO A 59 -11.69 -15.44 8.58
N ILE A 60 -12.85 -14.78 8.46
CA ILE A 60 -13.24 -13.60 9.23
C ILE A 60 -14.46 -13.89 10.12
N SER A 61 -14.44 -13.42 11.36
CA SER A 61 -15.60 -13.56 12.25
C SER A 61 -16.74 -12.62 11.83
N HIS A 62 -17.98 -12.98 12.17
CA HIS A 62 -19.15 -12.17 11.83
C HIS A 62 -19.07 -10.73 12.35
N ALA A 63 -18.68 -10.55 13.61
CA ALA A 63 -18.58 -9.23 14.21
C ALA A 63 -17.52 -8.35 13.51
N VAL A 64 -16.38 -8.93 13.13
CA VAL A 64 -15.34 -8.21 12.39
C VAL A 64 -15.83 -7.90 10.98
N LEU A 65 -16.42 -8.87 10.28
CA LEU A 65 -16.92 -8.67 8.92
C LEU A 65 -17.94 -7.54 8.83
N SER A 66 -18.95 -7.52 9.69
CA SER A 66 -19.96 -6.45 9.73
C SER A 66 -19.32 -5.08 9.95
N GLY A 67 -18.48 -4.94 10.98
CA GLY A 67 -17.82 -3.67 11.28
C GLY A 67 -16.87 -3.20 10.17
N ARG A 68 -16.23 -4.12 9.45
CA ARG A 68 -15.38 -3.79 8.30
C ARG A 68 -16.19 -3.38 7.08
N LEU A 69 -17.28 -4.06 6.75
CA LEU A 69 -18.16 -3.68 5.65
C LEU A 69 -18.82 -2.31 5.91
N GLU A 70 -19.28 -2.06 7.14
CA GLU A 70 -19.78 -0.74 7.56
C GLU A 70 -18.72 0.35 7.37
N ARG A 71 -17.47 0.08 7.78
CA ARG A 71 -16.38 1.02 7.57
C ARG A 71 -16.11 1.28 6.08
N LEU A 72 -16.06 0.25 5.24
CA LEU A 72 -15.87 0.41 3.79
C LEU A 72 -17.00 1.24 3.16
N VAL A 73 -18.23 1.12 3.67
CA VAL A 73 -19.36 1.96 3.26
C VAL A 73 -19.17 3.41 3.73
N SER A 74 -18.79 3.63 4.99
CA SER A 74 -18.57 4.99 5.51
C SER A 74 -17.41 5.71 4.82
N GLU A 75 -16.40 4.97 4.37
CA GLU A 75 -15.22 5.49 3.65
C GLU A 75 -15.50 5.70 2.14
N GLY A 76 -16.71 5.36 1.69
CA GLY A 76 -17.15 5.49 0.30
C GLY A 76 -16.47 4.52 -0.66
N LEU A 77 -15.93 3.40 -0.16
CA LEU A 77 -15.35 2.34 -0.99
C LEU A 77 -16.40 1.33 -1.47
N LEU A 78 -17.41 1.10 -0.64
CA LEU A 78 -18.57 0.28 -0.97
C LEU A 78 -19.85 1.11 -0.78
N GLU A 79 -20.92 0.69 -1.44
CA GLU A 79 -22.27 1.19 -1.24
C GLU A 79 -23.15 0.01 -0.80
N ARG A 80 -23.93 0.18 0.27
CA ARG A 80 -24.89 -0.83 0.70
C ARG A 80 -26.22 -0.61 0.00
N HIS A 81 -26.61 -1.56 -0.83
CA HIS A 81 -27.88 -1.55 -1.56
C HIS A 81 -28.83 -2.61 -0.98
N VAL A 82 -29.93 -2.17 -0.38
CA VAL A 82 -31.00 -3.06 0.14
C VAL A 82 -31.96 -3.39 -1.00
N TYR A 83 -31.93 -4.62 -1.49
CA TYR A 83 -32.77 -5.05 -2.62
C TYR A 83 -34.05 -5.79 -2.17
N GLN A 84 -34.15 -6.15 -0.89
CA GLN A 84 -35.32 -6.78 -0.29
C GLN A 84 -35.44 -6.31 1.15
N VAL A 85 -36.66 -5.95 1.60
CA VAL A 85 -36.88 -5.39 2.95
C VAL A 85 -37.44 -6.43 3.93
N ARG A 86 -38.07 -7.51 3.45
CA ARG A 86 -38.65 -8.56 4.31
C ARG A 86 -38.46 -9.98 3.73
N PRO A 87 -37.54 -10.80 4.29
CA PRO A 87 -36.46 -10.40 5.19
C PRO A 87 -35.51 -9.41 4.52
N GLU A 88 -34.82 -8.58 5.30
CA GLU A 88 -33.87 -7.62 4.74
C GLU A 88 -32.71 -8.36 4.04
N ARG A 89 -32.44 -8.01 2.79
CA ARG A 89 -31.27 -8.49 2.04
C ARG A 89 -30.56 -7.30 1.42
N SER A 90 -29.26 -7.22 1.72
CA SER A 90 -28.37 -6.18 1.24
C SER A 90 -27.25 -6.78 0.39
N GLU A 91 -26.82 -6.02 -0.60
CA GLU A 91 -25.58 -6.24 -1.33
C GLU A 91 -24.64 -5.04 -1.10
N TYR A 92 -23.35 -5.28 -1.19
CA TYR A 92 -22.28 -4.31 -1.06
C TYR A 92 -21.63 -4.13 -2.43
N LEU A 93 -21.84 -2.98 -3.05
CA LEU A 93 -21.42 -2.69 -4.42
C LEU A 93 -20.18 -1.79 -4.39
N LEU A 94 -19.23 -2.03 -5.29
CA LEU A 94 -18.07 -1.15 -5.42
C LEU A 94 -18.48 0.22 -5.92
N THR A 95 -17.99 1.26 -5.25
CA THR A 95 -18.07 2.63 -5.76
C THR A 95 -16.95 2.87 -6.78
N PRO A 96 -16.96 4.00 -7.51
CA PRO A 96 -15.81 4.41 -8.32
C PRO A 96 -14.49 4.46 -7.52
N LYS A 97 -14.53 4.90 -6.26
CA LYS A 97 -13.37 4.96 -5.34
C LYS A 97 -12.86 3.58 -4.94
N GLY A 98 -13.78 2.66 -4.60
CA GLY A 98 -13.42 1.27 -4.30
C GLY A 98 -12.90 0.52 -5.52
N SER A 99 -13.54 0.70 -6.68
CA SER A 99 -13.15 0.03 -7.92
C SER A 99 -11.75 0.43 -8.40
N SER A 100 -11.30 1.66 -8.12
CA SER A 100 -9.99 2.13 -8.56
C SER A 100 -8.81 1.58 -7.75
N ILE A 101 -9.04 0.68 -6.79
CA ILE A 101 -7.99 0.01 -5.99
C ILE A 101 -7.35 -1.16 -6.75
N TRP A 102 -7.95 -1.63 -7.86
CA TRP A 102 -7.42 -2.75 -8.62
C TRP A 102 -5.92 -2.66 -8.99
N PRO A 103 -5.31 -1.49 -9.34
CA PRO A 103 -3.88 -1.43 -9.66
C PRO A 103 -3.00 -1.78 -8.46
N LEU A 104 -3.41 -1.36 -7.26
CA LEU A 104 -2.72 -1.70 -6.02
C LEU A 104 -2.75 -3.21 -5.77
N LEU A 105 -3.93 -3.83 -5.89
CA LEU A 105 -4.05 -5.29 -5.72
C LEU A 105 -3.25 -6.06 -6.77
N LEU A 106 -3.21 -5.56 -8.01
CA LEU A 106 -2.39 -6.17 -9.06
C LEU A 106 -0.90 -6.04 -8.76
N ALA A 107 -0.43 -4.87 -8.32
CA ALA A 107 0.97 -4.67 -7.93
C ALA A 107 1.38 -5.57 -6.75
N ILE A 108 0.51 -5.69 -5.73
CA ILE A 108 0.68 -6.64 -4.62
C ILE A 108 0.81 -8.07 -5.15
N TRP A 109 -0.10 -8.46 -6.04
CA TRP A 109 -0.15 -9.80 -6.59
C TRP A 109 1.11 -10.15 -7.40
N THR A 110 1.57 -9.22 -8.25
CA THR A 110 2.83 -9.36 -9.00
C THR A 110 4.02 -9.52 -8.07
N TRP A 111 4.09 -8.74 -6.99
CA TRP A 111 5.16 -8.82 -6.00
C TRP A 111 5.16 -10.17 -5.26
N GLU A 112 4.00 -10.62 -4.79
CA GLU A 112 3.83 -11.93 -4.13
C GLU A 112 4.30 -13.07 -5.03
N ARG A 113 3.83 -13.09 -6.28
CA ARG A 113 4.23 -14.11 -7.27
C ARG A 113 5.74 -14.16 -7.49
N ARG A 114 6.42 -13.02 -7.44
CA ARG A 114 7.85 -12.93 -7.68
C ARG A 114 8.69 -13.41 -6.50
N TRP A 115 8.28 -13.09 -5.27
CA TRP A 115 9.15 -13.20 -4.10
C TRP A 115 8.71 -14.23 -3.06
N VAL A 116 7.45 -14.64 -3.08
CA VAL A 116 6.91 -15.59 -2.10
C VAL A 116 6.92 -16.97 -2.74
N THR A 117 7.71 -17.88 -2.19
CA THR A 117 7.88 -19.24 -2.76
C THR A 117 7.04 -20.27 -2.00
N SER A 118 6.70 -20.01 -0.74
CA SER A 118 5.89 -20.86 0.12
C SER A 118 4.47 -20.31 0.29
N HIS A 119 3.67 -20.42 -0.76
CA HIS A 119 2.25 -20.08 -0.65
C HIS A 119 1.45 -21.26 -0.10
N SER A 120 0.49 -20.97 0.80
CA SER A 120 -0.52 -21.94 1.24
C SER A 120 -1.60 -22.23 0.18
N TYR A 121 -1.48 -21.61 -1.00
CA TYR A 121 -2.40 -21.68 -2.13
C TYR A 121 -1.60 -21.44 -3.43
N ALA A 122 -2.02 -21.97 -4.58
CA ALA A 122 -1.39 -21.61 -5.85
C ALA A 122 -1.61 -20.12 -6.13
N THR A 123 -0.58 -19.39 -6.54
CA THR A 123 -0.77 -18.03 -7.06
C THR A 123 -1.19 -18.13 -8.54
N PRO A 124 -2.49 -17.97 -8.88
CA PRO A 124 -2.94 -17.95 -10.25
C PRO A 124 -2.11 -17.03 -11.14
N PRO A 125 -1.89 -17.45 -12.39
CA PRO A 125 -1.33 -16.58 -13.40
C PRO A 125 -2.22 -15.36 -13.59
N ILE A 126 -1.60 -14.22 -13.86
CA ILE A 126 -2.32 -13.00 -14.23
C ILE A 126 -2.54 -13.07 -15.74
N ARG A 127 -3.77 -13.26 -16.20
CA ARG A 127 -4.04 -13.25 -17.65
C ARG A 127 -4.55 -11.88 -18.09
N HIS A 128 -3.95 -11.34 -19.15
CA HIS A 128 -4.45 -10.14 -19.81
C HIS A 128 -5.44 -10.53 -20.90
N LEU A 129 -6.73 -10.27 -20.67
CA LEU A 129 -7.82 -10.68 -21.56
C LEU A 129 -7.70 -10.07 -22.96
N THR A 130 -7.10 -8.88 -23.08
CA THR A 130 -6.92 -8.20 -24.36
C THR A 130 -5.94 -8.93 -25.28
N CYS A 131 -4.82 -9.45 -24.77
CA CYS A 131 -3.82 -10.16 -25.58
C CYS A 131 -3.83 -11.69 -25.40
N GLY A 132 -4.57 -12.20 -24.40
CA GLY A 132 -4.68 -13.63 -24.09
C GLY A 132 -3.50 -14.24 -23.34
N ASN A 133 -2.41 -13.48 -23.16
CA ASN A 133 -1.20 -13.98 -22.50
C ASN A 133 -1.31 -13.91 -20.98
N GLU A 134 -0.64 -14.85 -20.32
CA GLU A 134 -0.23 -14.63 -18.93
C GLU A 134 0.79 -13.49 -18.92
N MET A 135 0.61 -12.50 -18.06
CA MET A 135 1.44 -11.30 -17.98
C MET A 135 2.13 -11.17 -16.62
N SER A 136 3.27 -10.51 -16.62
CA SER A 136 3.87 -9.88 -15.44
C SER A 136 3.83 -8.36 -15.64
N PRO A 137 2.81 -7.66 -15.09
CA PRO A 137 2.63 -6.22 -15.34
C PRO A 137 3.87 -5.40 -14.99
N GLU A 138 4.28 -4.54 -15.92
CA GLU A 138 5.37 -3.58 -15.71
C GLU A 138 4.79 -2.24 -15.26
N TYR A 139 5.50 -1.53 -14.37
CA TYR A 139 5.11 -0.20 -13.94
C TYR A 139 5.91 0.84 -14.74
N CYS A 140 5.20 1.71 -15.46
CA CYS A 140 5.78 2.67 -16.38
C CYS A 140 5.31 4.10 -16.09
N CYS A 141 6.09 5.07 -16.54
CA CYS A 141 5.70 6.47 -16.55
C CYS A 141 4.60 6.72 -17.60
N ASN A 142 3.47 7.28 -17.17
CA ASN A 142 2.36 7.60 -18.06
C ASN A 142 2.70 8.66 -19.12
N ALA A 143 3.72 9.50 -18.90
CA ALA A 143 4.09 10.56 -19.84
C ALA A 143 4.95 10.06 -21.02
N CYS A 144 5.86 9.09 -20.79
CA CYS A 144 6.80 8.64 -21.82
C CYS A 144 6.82 7.13 -22.07
N GLY A 145 6.05 6.36 -21.31
CA GLY A 145 6.01 4.88 -21.40
C GLY A 145 7.25 4.16 -20.85
N GLY A 146 8.28 4.90 -20.42
CA GLY A 146 9.50 4.32 -19.87
C GLY A 146 9.28 3.63 -18.53
N ALA A 147 10.07 2.58 -18.25
CA ALA A 147 10.01 1.83 -16.99
C ALA A 147 10.22 2.75 -15.78
N ALA A 148 9.36 2.59 -14.77
CA ALA A 148 9.40 3.36 -13.54
C ALA A 148 10.01 2.52 -12.41
N LEU A 149 11.31 2.67 -12.24
CA LEU A 149 12.09 2.09 -11.14
C LEU A 149 12.24 3.10 -9.99
N PRO A 150 12.50 2.65 -8.74
CA PRO A 150 12.72 3.54 -7.60
C PRO A 150 13.72 4.67 -7.88
N GLU A 151 14.86 4.34 -8.51
CA GLU A 151 15.93 5.27 -8.86
C GLU A 151 15.59 6.22 -10.02
N SER A 152 14.55 5.88 -10.81
CA SER A 152 14.10 6.69 -11.93
C SER A 152 13.05 7.74 -11.54
N VAL A 153 12.62 7.76 -10.27
CA VAL A 153 11.58 8.69 -9.77
C VAL A 153 12.13 9.49 -8.60
N THR A 154 12.23 10.81 -8.76
CA THR A 154 12.56 11.70 -7.65
C THR A 154 11.29 12.09 -6.90
N LEU A 155 11.40 12.14 -5.57
CA LEU A 155 10.33 12.47 -4.64
C LEU A 155 10.71 13.73 -3.88
N SER A 156 9.81 14.70 -3.85
CA SER A 156 9.93 15.87 -2.98
C SER A 156 8.56 16.22 -2.39
N TRP A 157 8.56 16.87 -1.23
CA TRP A 157 7.31 17.32 -0.63
C TRP A 157 6.67 18.43 -1.44
N GLY A 158 5.37 18.32 -1.66
CA GLY A 158 4.56 19.46 -2.10
C GLY A 158 4.12 20.31 -0.90
N PRO A 159 3.34 21.39 -1.13
CA PRO A 159 2.95 22.32 -0.08
C PRO A 159 2.07 21.69 1.02
N ALA A 160 1.29 20.66 0.70
CA ALA A 160 0.50 19.90 1.67
C ALA A 160 1.25 18.69 2.26
N GLY A 161 2.53 18.54 1.89
CA GLY A 161 3.40 17.43 2.27
C GLY A 161 3.94 17.53 3.69
N GLY A 162 4.72 16.52 4.07
CA GLY A 162 5.33 16.40 5.39
C GLY A 162 5.05 15.04 6.02
N TRP A 163 6.06 14.46 6.68
CA TRP A 163 5.91 13.17 7.35
C TRP A 163 4.91 13.21 8.50
N ASP A 164 4.87 14.32 9.25
CA ASP A 164 3.96 14.56 10.36
C ASP A 164 2.48 14.42 9.95
N ARG A 165 2.12 14.88 8.75
CA ARG A 165 0.76 14.77 8.19
C ARG A 165 0.53 13.50 7.37
N SER A 166 1.59 12.87 6.88
CA SER A 166 1.50 11.68 6.01
C SER A 166 1.59 10.35 6.79
N THR A 167 1.67 10.42 8.12
CA THR A 167 1.61 9.24 8.99
C THR A 167 0.15 8.85 9.30
N PRO A 168 -0.14 7.56 9.52
CA PRO A 168 -1.48 7.14 9.88
C PRO A 168 -1.89 7.76 11.21
N GLY A 169 -3.07 8.39 11.27
CA GLY A 169 -3.56 9.06 12.48
C GLY A 169 -3.53 8.18 13.74
N ALA A 170 -3.12 8.77 14.85
CA ALA A 170 -3.11 8.17 16.18
C ALA A 170 -4.52 8.10 16.79
N HIS A 171 -5.45 7.38 16.16
CA HIS A 171 -6.65 6.95 16.87
C HIS A 171 -6.36 5.67 17.64
N THR A 172 -5.91 5.84 18.88
CA THR A 172 -5.98 4.81 19.91
C THR A 172 -7.44 4.67 20.37
N ARG A 173 -8.11 3.58 19.96
CA ARG A 173 -8.96 2.83 20.90
C ARG A 173 -9.20 1.39 20.46
N ARG A 174 -8.79 0.51 21.39
CA ARG A 174 -9.11 -0.92 21.57
C ARG A 174 -8.38 -1.95 20.69
N ARG A 175 -7.40 -2.58 21.35
CA ARG A 175 -7.07 -4.01 21.24
C ARG A 175 -8.33 -4.83 20.97
N ALA A 176 -8.34 -5.57 19.85
CA ALA A 176 -8.70 -6.97 19.95
C ALA A 176 -7.42 -7.71 20.33
N ALA A 177 -7.50 -8.49 21.40
CA ALA A 177 -6.43 -9.35 21.82
C ALA A 177 -5.93 -10.20 20.63
N HIS A 178 -4.62 -10.41 20.57
CA HIS A 178 -4.11 -11.70 20.11
C HIS A 178 -4.75 -12.78 20.99
N SER A 179 -5.95 -13.22 20.64
CA SER A 179 -6.55 -14.44 21.14
C SER A 179 -6.54 -15.43 20.00
N GLY A 180 -5.63 -16.39 20.09
CA GLY A 180 -5.53 -17.53 19.20
C GLY A 180 -4.49 -17.33 18.12
N ARG A 181 -3.39 -18.10 18.23
CA ARG A 181 -2.68 -18.59 17.05
C ARG A 181 -3.72 -19.14 16.07
N SER A 182 -4.01 -18.38 15.03
CA SER A 182 -4.41 -18.99 13.77
C SER A 182 -3.11 -19.14 12.99
N GLU A 183 -2.46 -20.29 13.15
CA GLU A 183 -1.47 -20.81 12.21
C GLU A 183 -2.13 -21.18 10.86
N SER A 184 -3.15 -20.41 10.43
CA SER A 184 -3.93 -20.63 9.22
C SER A 184 -4.43 -19.30 8.63
N SER A 185 -3.54 -18.33 8.41
CA SER A 185 -3.86 -17.23 7.48
C SER A 185 -3.61 -17.74 6.05
N ALA A 186 -4.61 -18.40 5.48
CA ALA A 186 -4.62 -18.68 4.06
C ALA A 186 -4.91 -17.35 3.34
N PHE A 187 -3.99 -16.94 2.44
CA PHE A 187 -3.89 -15.70 1.65
C PHE A 187 -2.92 -14.61 2.17
N TYR A 188 -1.80 -14.43 1.45
CA TYR A 188 -0.78 -13.35 1.52
C TYR A 188 0.05 -13.15 2.81
N PRO A 189 0.77 -14.16 3.34
CA PRO A 189 1.52 -13.99 4.59
C PRO A 189 2.63 -12.90 4.55
N ASP A 190 3.23 -12.64 3.39
CA ASP A 190 4.33 -11.66 3.23
C ASP A 190 3.82 -10.25 2.97
N THR A 191 2.87 -10.06 2.05
CA THR A 191 2.23 -8.76 1.82
C THR A 191 1.50 -8.29 3.06
N MET A 192 0.87 -9.18 3.84
CA MET A 192 0.23 -8.77 5.09
C MET A 192 1.24 -8.36 6.17
N THR A 193 2.53 -8.69 6.03
CA THR A 193 3.58 -8.11 6.89
C THR A 193 3.83 -6.63 6.56
N VAL A 194 3.65 -6.23 5.30
CA VAL A 194 3.84 -4.85 4.82
C VAL A 194 2.54 -4.02 4.90
N PHE A 195 1.39 -4.59 4.50
CA PHE A 195 0.10 -3.90 4.40
C PHE A 195 -0.93 -4.31 5.46
N GLY A 196 -0.65 -5.33 6.28
CA GLY A 196 -1.46 -5.63 7.48
C GLY A 196 -1.10 -4.78 8.69
N ASN A 197 -0.15 -3.87 8.52
CA ASN A 197 0.19 -2.88 9.53
C ASN A 197 0.43 -1.51 8.92
N ARG A 198 -0.37 -0.54 9.37
CA ARG A 198 -0.28 0.87 8.94
C ARG A 198 1.12 1.48 9.07
N TRP A 199 1.96 1.05 10.02
CA TRP A 199 3.32 1.55 10.17
C TRP A 199 4.29 0.92 9.17
N SER A 200 4.13 -0.35 8.83
CA SER A 200 5.01 -1.04 7.88
C SER A 200 5.02 -0.32 6.51
N ALA A 201 3.84 0.02 5.98
CA ALA A 201 3.73 0.73 4.69
C ALA A 201 4.45 2.10 4.71
N VAL A 202 4.30 2.86 5.80
CA VAL A 202 4.94 4.18 5.93
C VAL A 202 6.45 4.09 6.18
N ILE A 203 6.91 3.06 6.91
CA ILE A 203 8.35 2.79 7.07
C ILE A 203 9.00 2.46 5.72
N VAL A 204 8.37 1.59 4.91
CA VAL A 204 8.88 1.26 3.58
C VAL A 204 8.84 2.51 2.67
N ALA A 205 7.77 3.31 2.70
CA ALA A 205 7.71 4.57 1.97
C ALA A 205 8.80 5.57 2.36
N ALA A 206 9.09 5.69 3.67
CA ALA A 206 10.18 6.53 4.16
C ALA A 206 11.55 6.04 3.69
N ALA A 207 11.75 4.74 3.56
CA ALA A 207 12.98 4.19 3.01
C ALA A 207 13.17 4.50 1.51
N PHE A 208 12.10 4.51 0.71
CA PHE A 208 12.16 4.98 -0.67
C PHE A 208 12.49 6.47 -0.77
N ALA A 209 12.08 7.26 0.23
CA ALA A 209 12.51 8.64 0.40
C ALA A 209 13.91 8.78 1.04
N GLY A 210 14.68 7.69 1.20
CA GLY A 210 16.06 7.75 1.68
C GLY A 210 16.25 7.70 3.19
N VAL A 211 15.19 7.54 4.00
CA VAL A 211 15.32 7.36 5.45
C VAL A 211 15.90 5.97 5.73
N ARG A 212 17.02 5.90 6.45
CA ARG A 212 17.76 4.63 6.67
C ARG A 212 18.05 4.32 8.13
N ARG A 213 17.97 5.28 9.05
CA ARG A 213 18.37 5.07 10.45
C ARG A 213 17.17 5.02 11.36
N PHE A 214 17.25 4.21 12.42
CA PHE A 214 16.19 4.09 13.43
C PHE A 214 15.72 5.45 13.95
N ARG A 215 16.67 6.31 14.38
CA ARG A 215 16.37 7.63 14.92
C ARG A 215 15.68 8.55 13.90
N ASP A 216 15.98 8.39 12.63
CA ASP A 216 15.41 9.21 11.57
C ASP A 216 13.97 8.72 11.26
N PHE A 217 13.74 7.41 11.23
CA PHE A 217 12.37 6.85 11.18
C PHE A 217 11.53 7.31 12.38
N GLU A 218 12.09 7.24 13.59
CA GLU A 218 11.42 7.69 14.81
C GLU A 218 11.10 9.19 14.75
N ALA A 219 12.06 10.02 14.35
CA ALA A 219 11.90 11.47 14.27
C ALA A 219 10.87 11.88 13.22
N PHE A 220 10.88 11.27 12.03
CA PHE A 220 9.98 11.64 10.94
C PHE A 220 8.58 11.06 11.11
N LEU A 221 8.49 9.78 11.45
CA LEU A 221 7.21 9.06 11.46
C LEU A 221 6.51 9.11 12.82
N SER A 222 7.26 9.43 13.90
CA SER A 222 6.78 9.41 15.30
C SER A 222 6.04 8.13 15.74
N PRO A 223 6.40 6.91 15.31
CA PRO A 223 5.83 5.69 15.87
C PRO A 223 6.30 5.50 17.32
N PRO A 224 5.52 4.81 18.17
CA PRO A 224 6.05 4.33 19.45
C PRO A 224 7.32 3.49 19.22
N PRO A 225 8.43 3.69 19.97
CA PRO A 225 9.71 3.06 19.68
C PRO A 225 9.66 1.53 19.64
N ILE A 226 8.85 0.93 20.53
CA ILE A 226 8.60 -0.51 20.56
C ILE A 226 7.97 -0.96 19.24
N VAL A 227 6.97 -0.23 18.75
CA VAL A 227 6.31 -0.54 17.47
C VAL A 227 7.29 -0.42 16.32
N LEU A 228 8.11 0.64 16.28
CA LEU A 228 9.13 0.79 15.24
C LEU A 228 10.12 -0.38 15.23
N SER A 229 10.64 -0.74 16.41
CA SER A 229 11.58 -1.86 16.57
C SER A 229 10.98 -3.19 16.12
N GLU A 230 9.75 -3.50 16.57
CA GLU A 230 9.01 -4.70 16.14
C GLU A 230 8.83 -4.74 14.62
N ARG A 231 8.45 -3.60 14.00
CA ARG A 231 8.21 -3.54 12.55
C ARG A 231 9.49 -3.66 11.75
N LEU A 232 10.57 -2.96 12.11
CA LEU A 232 11.86 -3.09 11.45
C LEU A 232 12.40 -4.53 11.56
N THR A 233 12.26 -5.15 12.73
CA THR A 233 12.63 -6.57 12.92
C THR A 233 11.83 -7.47 11.99
N ALA A 234 10.51 -7.34 11.96
CA ALA A 234 9.64 -8.15 11.10
C ALA A 234 9.96 -7.97 9.61
N LEU A 235 10.23 -6.74 9.17
CA LEU A 235 10.59 -6.44 7.79
C LEU A 235 11.99 -6.96 7.43
N CYS A 236 12.95 -6.97 8.36
CA CYS A 236 14.24 -7.64 8.18
C CYS A 236 14.09 -9.16 8.10
N THR A 237 13.26 -9.77 8.98
CA THR A 237 12.99 -11.21 8.95
C THR A 237 12.38 -11.68 7.63
N ARG A 238 11.61 -10.82 6.95
CA ARG A 238 11.03 -11.12 5.62
C ARG A 238 11.89 -10.64 4.45
N GLU A 239 13.12 -10.22 4.73
CA GLU A 239 14.10 -9.75 3.74
C GLU A 239 13.58 -8.55 2.94
N ILE A 240 12.69 -7.73 3.49
CA ILE A 240 12.29 -6.44 2.90
C ILE A 240 13.39 -5.41 3.15
N PHE A 241 13.90 -5.39 4.38
CA PHE A 241 15.08 -4.64 4.78
C PHE A 241 16.24 -5.59 5.06
N GLU A 242 17.45 -5.10 4.86
CA GLU A 242 18.66 -5.62 5.48
C GLU A 242 19.18 -4.61 6.51
N GLN A 243 19.67 -5.10 7.64
CA GLN A 243 20.34 -4.28 8.64
C GLN A 243 21.85 -4.34 8.40
N VAL A 244 22.43 -3.20 7.98
CA VAL A 244 23.86 -3.07 7.67
C VAL A 244 24.56 -2.31 8.79
N GLN A 245 25.61 -2.91 9.38
CA GLN A 245 26.48 -2.22 10.34
C GLN A 245 27.54 -1.42 9.60
N LEU A 246 27.72 -0.15 9.98
CA LEU A 246 28.75 0.70 9.40
C LEU A 246 30.12 0.38 10.04
N VAL A 247 31.12 0.10 9.19
CA VAL A 247 32.46 -0.37 9.59
C VAL A 247 33.17 0.62 10.53
N ASP A 248 32.96 1.93 10.35
CA ASP A 248 33.62 2.99 11.14
C ASP A 248 32.81 3.44 12.39
N ARG A 249 31.63 2.86 12.63
CA ARG A 249 30.72 3.18 13.73
C ARG A 249 29.93 1.94 14.14
N SER A 250 30.52 1.07 14.96
CA SER A 250 29.91 -0.21 15.36
C SER A 250 28.58 -0.09 16.13
N ASP A 251 28.23 1.11 16.62
CA ASP A 251 26.96 1.44 17.26
C ASP A 251 25.86 1.90 16.26
N TRP A 252 26.15 1.94 14.96
CA TRP A 252 25.26 2.54 13.94
C TRP A 252 24.87 1.50 12.89
N SER A 253 23.59 1.11 12.93
CA SER A 253 22.98 0.31 11.88
C SER A 253 22.13 1.15 10.95
N GLU A 254 22.23 0.88 9.66
CA GLU A 254 21.27 1.33 8.65
C GLU A 254 20.33 0.19 8.26
N TYR A 255 19.09 0.55 7.97
CA TYR A 255 18.09 -0.32 7.37
C TYR A 255 17.99 0.04 5.89
N ARG A 256 18.40 -0.86 5.01
CA ARG A 256 18.41 -0.64 3.55
C ARG A 256 17.41 -1.58 2.89
N LEU A 257 16.67 -1.08 1.90
CA LEU A 257 15.78 -1.94 1.13
C LEU A 257 16.62 -2.98 0.38
N THR A 258 16.23 -4.24 0.49
CA THR A 258 16.80 -5.30 -0.35
C THR A 258 16.23 -5.19 -1.77
N ARG A 259 16.60 -6.11 -2.67
CA ARG A 259 15.92 -6.25 -3.96
C ARG A 259 14.42 -6.59 -3.80
N LYS A 260 14.09 -7.50 -2.86
CA LYS A 260 12.70 -7.85 -2.53
C LYS A 260 11.93 -6.64 -2.01
N GLY A 261 12.54 -5.82 -1.15
CA GLY A 261 11.93 -4.58 -0.67
C GLY A 261 11.80 -3.50 -1.74
N SER A 262 12.80 -3.36 -2.62
CA SER A 262 12.78 -2.37 -3.70
C SER A 262 11.67 -2.64 -4.74
N ASP A 263 11.35 -3.91 -4.99
CA ASP A 263 10.25 -4.32 -5.87
C ASP A 263 8.85 -3.98 -5.31
N LEU A 264 8.73 -3.50 -4.06
CA LEU A 264 7.46 -2.95 -3.53
C LEU A 264 7.15 -1.54 -4.08
N PHE A 265 8.04 -0.95 -4.87
CA PHE A 265 7.87 0.40 -5.39
C PHE A 265 6.55 0.61 -6.16
N PRO A 266 6.13 -0.26 -7.11
CA PRO A 266 4.84 -0.10 -7.77
C PRO A 266 3.66 -0.14 -6.79
N VAL A 267 3.79 -0.90 -5.70
CA VAL A 267 2.75 -0.99 -4.66
C VAL A 267 2.60 0.34 -3.93
N LEU A 268 3.71 0.94 -3.48
CA LEU A 268 3.65 2.24 -2.81
C LEU A 268 3.31 3.39 -3.76
N ALA A 269 3.81 3.36 -4.98
CA ALA A 269 3.51 4.38 -5.98
C ALA A 269 2.02 4.38 -6.36
N THR A 270 1.39 3.20 -6.48
CA THR A 270 -0.07 3.09 -6.70
C THR A 270 -0.89 3.54 -5.49
N VAL A 271 -0.40 3.36 -4.25
CA VAL A 271 -1.02 3.95 -3.06
C VAL A 271 -1.00 5.49 -3.13
N VAL A 272 0.12 6.08 -3.53
CA VAL A 272 0.25 7.54 -3.70
C VAL A 272 -0.67 8.03 -4.83
N ASP A 273 -0.68 7.37 -5.99
CA ASP A 273 -1.56 7.70 -7.12
C ASP A 273 -3.04 7.66 -6.72
N TRP A 274 -3.43 6.64 -5.95
CA TRP A 274 -4.79 6.51 -5.45
C TRP A 274 -5.13 7.61 -4.44
N SER A 275 -4.20 7.94 -3.55
CA SER A 275 -4.34 9.02 -2.58
C SER A 275 -4.58 10.37 -3.27
N GLU A 276 -3.71 10.77 -4.20
CA GLU A 276 -3.82 12.04 -4.94
C GLU A 276 -5.10 12.13 -5.78
N ARG A 277 -5.61 10.98 -6.25
CA ARG A 277 -6.87 10.93 -7.02
C ARG A 277 -8.09 11.23 -6.17
N TRP A 278 -8.13 10.75 -4.92
CA TRP A 278 -9.33 10.77 -4.08
C TRP A 278 -9.25 11.73 -2.90
N HIS A 279 -8.07 12.26 -2.63
CA HIS A 279 -7.82 13.24 -1.59
C HIS A 279 -7.14 14.45 -2.21
N SER A 280 -7.87 15.56 -2.28
CA SER A 280 -7.34 16.85 -2.73
C SER A 280 -7.12 17.75 -1.52
N GLU A 281 -5.92 18.32 -1.43
CA GLU A 281 -5.56 19.28 -0.39
C GLU A 281 -5.67 20.71 -0.98
N PRO A 282 -6.31 21.66 -0.29
CA PRO A 282 -6.41 23.04 -0.76
C PRO A 282 -5.06 23.71 -0.99
N GLU A 283 -4.02 23.33 -0.22
CA GLU A 283 -2.68 23.89 -0.32
C GLU A 283 -1.89 23.41 -1.55
N GLY A 284 -2.37 22.36 -2.23
CA GLY A 284 -1.72 21.76 -3.39
C GLY A 284 -1.29 20.31 -3.15
N PRO A 285 -0.40 19.74 -4.00
CA PRO A 285 -0.07 18.33 -3.90
C PRO A 285 0.67 17.97 -2.61
N VAL A 286 0.46 16.75 -2.12
CA VAL A 286 1.21 16.20 -0.98
C VAL A 286 2.64 15.86 -1.40
N LEU A 287 2.82 15.22 -2.56
CA LEU A 287 4.11 14.87 -3.14
C LEU A 287 4.26 15.50 -4.52
N ARG A 288 5.48 15.91 -4.85
CA ARG A 288 5.90 16.20 -6.23
C ARG A 288 6.84 15.09 -6.68
N ARG A 289 6.48 14.45 -7.78
CA ARG A 289 7.19 13.29 -8.33
C ARG A 289 7.62 13.62 -9.74
N THR A 290 8.87 13.33 -10.08
CA THR A 290 9.42 13.57 -11.43
C THR A 290 10.11 12.32 -11.94
N HIS A 291 9.80 11.93 -13.17
CA HIS A 291 10.52 10.83 -13.82
C HIS A 291 11.82 11.37 -14.39
N THR A 292 12.95 10.88 -13.90
CA THR A 292 14.28 11.44 -14.21
C THR A 292 14.65 11.31 -15.68
N THR A 293 14.17 10.28 -16.36
CA THR A 293 14.48 10.04 -17.77
C THR A 293 13.77 11.02 -18.71
N CYS A 294 12.49 11.34 -18.47
CA CYS A 294 11.73 12.25 -19.35
C CYS A 294 11.55 13.67 -18.79
N GLY A 295 11.85 13.89 -17.51
CA GLY A 295 11.70 15.18 -16.84
C GLY A 295 10.26 15.60 -16.53
N ALA A 296 9.26 14.81 -16.94
CA ALA A 296 7.85 15.11 -16.70
C ALA A 296 7.42 14.79 -15.26
N GLU A 297 6.31 15.41 -14.83
CA GLU A 297 5.60 15.00 -13.61
C GLU A 297 5.26 13.52 -13.71
N PHE A 298 5.65 12.74 -12.70
CA PHE A 298 5.49 11.31 -12.69
C PHE A 298 4.12 10.91 -12.17
N ARG A 299 3.35 10.26 -13.05
CA ARG A 299 2.24 9.38 -12.68
C ARG A 299 2.52 8.02 -13.29
N GLY A 300 2.32 6.96 -12.50
CA GLY A 300 2.58 5.62 -12.99
C GLY A 300 1.34 4.97 -13.61
N MET A 301 1.60 3.96 -14.44
CA MET A 301 0.58 3.08 -15.00
C MET A 301 1.14 1.67 -15.08
N LEU A 302 0.25 0.68 -14.97
CA LEU A 302 0.61 -0.72 -15.21
C LEU A 302 0.38 -1.04 -16.69
N VAL A 303 1.36 -1.65 -17.33
CA VAL A 303 1.30 -2.12 -18.72
C VAL A 303 1.56 -3.63 -18.78
N CYS A 304 1.01 -4.27 -19.81
CA CYS A 304 1.29 -5.68 -20.08
C CYS A 304 2.70 -5.82 -20.68
N ASP A 305 3.52 -6.73 -20.15
CA ASP A 305 4.86 -7.08 -20.65
C ASP A 305 4.86 -7.71 -22.06
N HIS A 306 3.71 -8.22 -22.53
CA HIS A 306 3.59 -8.83 -23.84
C HIS A 306 3.11 -7.88 -24.95
N CYS A 307 2.08 -7.08 -24.69
CA CYS A 307 1.49 -6.20 -25.71
C CYS A 307 1.72 -4.70 -25.44
N HIS A 308 2.34 -4.36 -24.31
CA HIS A 308 2.63 -2.99 -23.85
C HIS A 308 1.40 -2.07 -23.72
N ALA A 309 0.19 -2.61 -23.83
CA ALA A 309 -1.03 -1.87 -23.60
C ALA A 309 -1.21 -1.59 -22.09
N ALA A 310 -1.82 -0.43 -21.80
CA ALA A 310 -2.26 -0.08 -20.46
C ALA A 310 -3.23 -1.14 -19.93
N VAL A 311 -2.96 -1.71 -18.76
CA VAL A 311 -3.84 -2.69 -18.14
C VAL A 311 -5.04 -1.98 -17.52
N ARG A 312 -6.24 -2.56 -17.66
CA ARG A 312 -7.44 -2.13 -16.95
C ARG A 312 -8.00 -3.25 -16.10
N GLY A 313 -8.64 -2.91 -14.98
CA GLY A 313 -9.15 -3.90 -14.01
C GLY A 313 -10.07 -4.96 -14.60
N HIS A 314 -10.91 -4.61 -15.58
CA HIS A 314 -11.84 -5.55 -16.22
C HIS A 314 -11.20 -6.41 -17.32
N GLU A 315 -9.94 -6.14 -17.67
CA GLU A 315 -9.16 -6.89 -18.67
C GLU A 315 -8.22 -7.91 -17.99
N ILE A 316 -8.38 -8.13 -16.67
CA ILE A 316 -7.55 -9.04 -15.88
C ILE A 316 -8.37 -10.24 -15.48
N ASP A 317 -7.85 -11.43 -15.76
CA ASP A 317 -8.38 -12.68 -15.26
C ASP A 317 -7.40 -13.33 -14.27
N LEU A 318 -7.92 -13.65 -13.08
CA LEU A 318 -7.23 -14.34 -11.98
C LEU A 318 -7.93 -15.67 -11.61
N SER A 319 -8.88 -16.15 -12.43
CA SER A 319 -9.81 -17.23 -12.09
C SER A 319 -9.26 -18.65 -12.26
N ASN A 320 -8.09 -18.81 -12.89
CA ASN A 320 -7.44 -20.11 -13.08
C ASN A 320 -6.39 -20.41 -11.98
N ALA A 321 -6.86 -20.49 -10.72
CA ALA A 321 -6.13 -21.01 -9.55
C ALA A 321 -6.64 -22.39 -9.15
#